data_AF-A0A2I1RL83-F1
#
_entry.id   AF-A0A2I1RL83-F1
#
_cell.length_a   1.000
_cell.length_b   1.000
_cell.length_c   1.000
_cell.angle_alpha   90.00
_cell.angle_beta   90.00
_cell.angle_gamma   90.00
#
_symmetry.space_group_name_H-M   'P 1'
#
loop_
_entity.id
_entity.type
_entity.pdbx_description
1 polymer ?
#
loop_
_entity_poly.entity_id
_entity_poly.type
_entity_poly.pdbx_seq_one_letter_code
_entity_poly.pdbx_strand_id
1 'polypeptide(L)'
;MKKWESTYNNNNLRLMRVHIGFVIFYVLLAMMYAFFAYGFGAHATFFELLVACFLFFLPLMLLHGFLAIGAKNKVELARKISKIVFAFLLLGFPIGTILSMLFFLPKTTWKQPDESASIN
;
A
#
# COMPACT_ATOMS: atom_id res chain seq x y z
N MET A 1 12.65 15.81 9.59
CA MET A 1 11.34 15.10 9.64
C MET A 1 11.23 14.33 10.94
N LYS A 2 10.07 14.40 11.62
CA LYS A 2 9.85 13.66 12.87
C LYS A 2 9.92 12.14 12.62
N LYS A 3 10.71 11.45 13.44
CA LYS A 3 10.74 9.99 13.56
C LYS A 3 10.20 9.61 14.94
N TRP A 4 9.71 8.37 15.07
CA TRP A 4 9.27 7.82 16.34
C TRP A 4 10.32 6.88 16.91
N GLU A 5 10.49 6.89 18.23
CA GLU A 5 11.34 5.94 18.94
C GLU A 5 10.68 4.54 18.94
N SER A 6 9.39 4.48 19.23
CA SER A 6 8.58 3.25 19.26
C SER A 6 7.21 3.48 18.63
N THR A 7 6.53 2.39 18.25
CA THR A 7 5.15 2.46 17.76
C THR A 7 4.31 1.36 18.39
N TYR A 8 3.02 1.66 18.60
CA TYR A 8 2.06 0.73 19.17
C TYR A 8 2.04 -0.61 18.40
N ASN A 9 2.22 -1.72 19.12
CA ASN A 9 2.15 -3.08 18.57
C ASN A 9 3.02 -3.31 17.31
N ASN A 10 4.17 -2.63 17.23
CA ASN A 10 5.06 -2.64 16.06
C ASN A 10 4.32 -2.34 14.74
N ASN A 11 3.31 -1.45 14.81
CA ASN A 11 2.48 -1.10 13.67
C ASN A 11 3.29 -0.49 12.53
N ASN A 12 4.45 0.11 12.79
CA ASN A 12 5.37 0.56 11.75
C ASN A 12 5.83 -0.59 10.83
N LEU A 13 6.15 -1.76 11.39
CA LEU A 13 6.55 -2.94 10.62
C LEU A 13 5.36 -3.61 9.93
N ARG A 14 4.19 -3.60 10.56
CA ARG A 14 2.95 -4.08 9.94
C ARG A 14 2.56 -3.21 8.75
N LEU A 15 2.67 -1.89 8.89
CA LEU A 15 2.40 -0.93 7.82
C LEU A 15 3.40 -1.08 6.66
N MET A 16 4.69 -1.30 6.97
CA MET A 16 5.70 -1.65 5.96
C MET A 16 5.26 -2.89 5.15
N ARG A 17 4.84 -3.97 5.82
CA ARG A 17 4.38 -5.20 5.14
C ARG A 17 3.16 -4.98 4.27
N VAL A 18 2.20 -4.16 4.70
CA VAL A 18 1.03 -3.80 3.86
C VAL A 18 1.48 -3.15 2.56
N HIS A 19 2.40 -2.18 2.62
CA HIS A 19 2.88 -1.50 1.42
C HIS A 19 3.75 -2.39 0.53
N ILE A 20 4.56 -3.29 1.10
CA ILE A 20 5.26 -4.32 0.31
C ILE A 20 4.24 -5.24 -0.39
N GLY A 21 3.16 -5.62 0.30
CA GLY A 21 2.07 -6.39 -0.29
C GLY A 21 1.45 -5.68 -1.51
N PHE A 22 1.26 -4.36 -1.43
CA PHE A 22 0.81 -3.57 -2.59
C PHE A 22 1.81 -3.56 -3.75
N VAL A 23 3.11 -3.44 -3.48
CA VAL A 23 4.13 -3.53 -4.54
C VAL A 23 4.06 -4.88 -5.24
N ILE A 24 4.00 -5.97 -4.48
CA ILE A 24 3.85 -7.33 -5.05
C ILE A 24 2.55 -7.45 -5.85
N PHE A 25 1.45 -6.92 -5.32
CA PHE A 25 0.16 -6.90 -6.01
C PHE A 25 0.25 -6.20 -7.36
N TYR A 26 0.87 -5.02 -7.46
CA TYR A 26 1.02 -4.30 -8.73
C TYR A 26 1.93 -5.03 -9.72
N VAL A 27 2.99 -5.69 -9.25
CA VAL A 27 3.85 -6.53 -10.11
C VAL A 27 3.04 -7.67 -10.72
N LEU A 28 2.29 -8.41 -9.90
CA LEU A 28 1.44 -9.51 -10.37
C LEU A 28 0.34 -9.00 -11.31
N LEU A 29 -0.25 -7.84 -11.00
CA LEU A 29 -1.28 -7.21 -11.81
C LEU A 29 -0.72 -6.79 -13.18
N ALA A 30 0.49 -6.22 -13.24
CA ALA A 30 1.16 -5.87 -14.49
C ALA A 30 1.41 -7.12 -15.37
N MET A 31 1.89 -8.21 -14.76
CA MET A 31 2.09 -9.49 -15.46
C MET A 31 0.78 -10.06 -16.00
N MET A 32 -0.28 -10.02 -15.20
CA MET A 32 -1.62 -10.49 -15.57
C MET A 32 -2.18 -9.70 -16.75
N TYR A 33 -2.09 -8.36 -16.72
CA TYR A 33 -2.55 -7.52 -17.83
C TYR A 33 -1.77 -7.78 -19.11
N ALA A 34 -0.45 -7.89 -19.05
CA ALA A 34 0.38 -8.22 -20.22
C ALA A 34 0.00 -9.59 -20.82
N PHE A 35 -0.25 -10.59 -19.96
CA PHE A 35 -0.67 -11.93 -20.39
C PHE A 35 -2.01 -11.91 -21.13
N PHE A 36 -3.03 -11.27 -20.55
CA PHE A 36 -4.34 -11.18 -21.20
C PHE A 36 -4.31 -10.33 -22.46
N ALA A 37 -3.64 -9.17 -22.45
CA ALA A 37 -3.53 -8.32 -23.64
C ALA A 37 -2.88 -9.06 -24.82
N TYR A 38 -1.82 -9.83 -24.55
CA TYR A 38 -1.20 -10.68 -25.55
C TYR A 38 -2.14 -11.78 -26.04
N GLY A 39 -2.82 -12.48 -25.12
CA GLY A 39 -3.76 -13.55 -25.45
C GLY A 39 -4.99 -13.09 -26.26
N PHE A 40 -5.40 -11.82 -26.12
CA PHE A 40 -6.48 -11.21 -26.91
C PHE A 40 -6.01 -10.60 -28.24
N GLY A 41 -4.75 -10.82 -28.63
CA GLY A 41 -4.26 -10.44 -29.96
C GLY A 41 -3.83 -8.98 -30.08
N ALA A 42 -3.35 -8.36 -29.01
CA ALA A 42 -2.74 -7.04 -29.10
C ALA A 42 -1.59 -7.05 -30.13
N HIS A 43 -1.51 -5.98 -30.94
CA HIS A 43 -0.46 -5.79 -31.96
C HIS A 43 0.87 -5.33 -31.34
N ALA A 44 1.37 -6.08 -30.36
CA ALA A 44 2.65 -5.85 -29.68
C ALA A 44 3.20 -7.19 -29.17
N THR A 45 4.51 -7.29 -29.01
CA THR A 45 5.12 -8.45 -28.38
C THR A 45 4.76 -8.52 -26.89
N PHE A 46 4.77 -9.73 -26.31
CA PHE A 46 4.54 -9.89 -24.87
C PHE A 46 5.50 -9.05 -24.02
N PHE A 47 6.76 -8.92 -24.44
CA PHE A 47 7.75 -8.12 -23.73
C PHE A 47 7.42 -6.62 -23.75
N GLU A 48 7.02 -6.07 -24.89
CA GLU A 48 6.59 -4.66 -24.98
C GLU A 48 5.37 -4.38 -24.11
N LEU A 49 4.39 -5.30 -24.10
CA LEU A 49 3.22 -5.20 -23.23
C LEU A 49 3.61 -5.26 -21.74
N LEU A 50 4.55 -6.14 -21.38
CA LEU A 50 5.04 -6.26 -20.01
C LEU A 50 5.72 -4.97 -19.56
N VAL A 51 6.62 -4.41 -20.38
CA VAL A 51 7.29 -3.13 -20.12
C VAL A 51 6.27 -2.00 -19.98
N ALA A 52 5.30 -1.92 -20.90
CA ALA A 52 4.25 -0.90 -20.84
C ALA A 52 3.42 -1.01 -19.55
N CYS A 53 3.03 -2.22 -19.14
CA CYS A 53 2.31 -2.44 -17.89
C CYS A 53 3.15 -2.06 -16.68
N PHE A 54 4.44 -2.43 -16.64
CA PHE A 54 5.32 -2.03 -15.54
C PHE A 54 5.50 -0.52 -15.46
N LEU A 55 5.68 0.17 -16.60
CA LEU A 55 5.77 1.63 -16.63
C LEU A 55 4.47 2.29 -16.16
N PHE A 56 3.32 1.74 -16.53
CA PHE A 56 2.02 2.23 -16.07
C PHE A 56 1.85 2.10 -14.55
N PHE A 57 2.23 0.96 -13.96
CA PHE A 57 2.14 0.75 -12.51
C PHE A 57 3.34 1.32 -11.73
N LEU A 58 4.40 1.79 -12.40
CA LEU A 58 5.63 2.26 -11.77
C LEU A 58 5.39 3.34 -10.72
N PRO A 59 4.58 4.39 -10.95
CA PRO A 59 4.33 5.41 -9.94
C PRO A 59 3.73 4.83 -8.65
N LEU A 60 2.83 3.86 -8.77
CA LEU A 60 2.19 3.21 -7.62
C LEU A 60 3.20 2.31 -6.88
N MET A 61 4.01 1.54 -7.61
CA MET A 61 5.07 0.72 -7.02
C MET A 61 6.08 1.59 -6.25
N LEU A 62 6.49 2.72 -6.83
CA LEU A 62 7.40 3.66 -6.17
C LEU A 62 6.76 4.30 -4.94
N LEU A 63 5.51 4.77 -5.04
CA LEU A 63 4.77 5.34 -3.90
C LEU A 63 4.74 4.35 -2.73
N HIS A 64 4.30 3.12 -2.97
CA HIS A 64 4.22 2.11 -1.93
C HIS A 64 5.60 1.66 -1.44
N GLY A 65 6.61 1.56 -2.31
CA GLY A 65 7.99 1.28 -1.93
C GLY A 65 8.55 2.34 -0.96
N PHE A 66 8.39 3.62 -1.29
CA PHE A 66 8.83 4.72 -0.42
C PHE A 66 8.06 4.76 0.90
N LEU A 67 6.76 4.50 0.89
CA LEU A 67 5.97 4.40 2.11
C LEU A 67 6.38 3.20 2.97
N ALA A 68 6.74 2.06 2.37
CA ALA A 68 7.26 0.90 3.08
C ALA A 68 8.58 1.24 3.79
N ILE A 69 9.52 1.85 3.07
CA ILE A 69 10.81 2.29 3.62
C ILE A 69 10.60 3.33 4.72
N GLY A 70 9.71 4.31 4.50
CA GLY A 70 9.37 5.33 5.50
C GLY A 70 8.72 4.73 6.76
N ALA A 71 7.83 3.75 6.61
CA ALA A 71 7.21 3.03 7.72
C ALA A 71 8.25 2.19 8.49
N LYS A 72 9.14 1.46 7.81
CA LYS A 72 10.26 0.74 8.44
C LYS A 72 11.08 1.66 9.34
N ASN A 73 11.40 2.85 8.83
CA ASN A 73 12.18 3.88 9.50
C ASN A 73 11.37 4.77 10.47
N LYS A 74 10.12 4.40 10.77
CA LYS A 74 9.23 5.10 11.72
C LYS A 74 9.07 6.58 11.41
N VAL A 75 9.03 6.95 10.13
CA VAL A 75 8.90 8.34 9.68
C VAL A 75 7.43 8.78 9.77
N GLU A 76 7.17 9.87 10.48
CA GLU A 76 5.80 10.37 10.70
C GLU A 76 5.10 10.78 9.40
N LEU A 77 5.85 11.35 8.44
CA LEU A 77 5.30 11.73 7.15
C LEU A 77 4.77 10.51 6.37
N ALA A 78 5.52 9.40 6.38
CA ALA A 78 5.09 8.17 5.74
C ALA A 78 3.77 7.67 6.34
N ARG A 79 3.66 7.65 7.68
CA ARG A 79 2.42 7.29 8.38
C ARG A 79 1.23 8.16 7.95
N LYS A 80 1.42 9.49 7.88
CA LYS A 80 0.38 10.43 7.49
C LYS A 80 -0.08 10.20 6.04
N ILE A 81 0.86 10.03 5.12
CA ILE A 81 0.54 9.74 3.72
C ILE A 81 -0.17 8.39 3.60
N SER A 82 0.27 7.35 4.32
CA SER A 82 -0.43 6.05 4.33
C SER A 82 -1.89 6.18 4.77
N LYS A 83 -2.21 7.05 5.74
CA LYS A 83 -3.62 7.31 6.12
C LYS A 83 -4.43 7.84 4.94
N ILE A 84 -3.87 8.80 4.19
CA ILE A 84 -4.53 9.40 3.03
C ILE A 84 -4.74 8.34 1.93
N VAL A 85 -3.69 7.58 1.62
CA VAL A 85 -3.74 6.51 0.60
C VAL A 85 -4.82 5.47 0.95
N PHE A 86 -4.90 5.03 2.20
CA PHE A 86 -5.92 4.07 2.60
C PHE A 86 -7.32 4.68 2.70
N ALA A 87 -7.44 5.98 3.00
CA ALA A 87 -8.73 6.66 2.94
C ALA A 87 -9.29 6.67 1.51
N PHE A 88 -8.46 6.87 0.48
CA PHE A 88 -8.92 6.74 -0.91
C PHE A 88 -9.39 5.33 -1.26
N LEU A 89 -8.80 4.30 -0.65
CA LEU A 89 -9.23 2.92 -0.87
C LEU A 89 -10.65 2.64 -0.37
N LEU A 90 -11.20 3.49 0.53
CA LEU A 90 -12.60 3.41 0.95
C LEU A 90 -13.59 3.62 -0.21
N LEU A 91 -13.18 4.30 -1.28
CA LEU A 91 -13.99 4.51 -2.48
C LEU A 91 -14.12 3.24 -3.34
N GLY A 92 -13.23 2.26 -3.17
CA GLY A 92 -13.26 0.98 -3.88
C GLY A 92 -14.27 -0.01 -3.30
N PHE A 93 -15.51 0.42 -3.10
CA PHE A 93 -16.55 -0.38 -2.43
C PHE A 93 -16.88 -1.69 -3.18
N PRO A 94 -17.11 -2.81 -2.47
CA PRO A 94 -16.98 -2.99 -1.01
C PRO A 94 -15.56 -3.42 -0.58
N ILE A 95 -14.79 -4.01 -1.50
CA ILE A 95 -13.54 -4.72 -1.17
C ILE A 95 -12.50 -3.74 -0.61
N GLY A 96 -12.29 -2.62 -1.28
CA GLY A 96 -11.37 -1.57 -0.84
C GLY A 96 -11.76 -0.98 0.51
N THR A 97 -13.07 -0.82 0.75
CA THR A 97 -13.61 -0.36 2.03
C THR A 97 -13.28 -1.33 3.17
N ILE A 98 -13.56 -2.63 3.00
CA ILE A 98 -13.29 -3.67 3.99
C ILE A 98 -11.79 -3.76 4.29
N LEU A 99 -10.96 -3.81 3.25
CA LEU A 99 -9.51 -3.87 3.40
C LEU A 99 -8.96 -2.63 4.12
N SER A 100 -9.42 -1.45 3.74
CA SER A 100 -8.96 -0.20 4.35
C SER A 100 -9.34 -0.11 5.82
N MET A 101 -10.61 -0.32 6.16
CA MET A 101 -11.10 -0.17 7.53
C MET A 101 -10.54 -1.24 8.47
N LEU A 102 -10.52 -2.50 8.06
CA LEU A 102 -10.20 -3.61 8.96
C LEU A 102 -8.70 -3.93 9.01
N PHE A 103 -7.98 -3.76 7.89
CA PHE A 103 -6.61 -4.25 7.77
C PHE A 103 -5.57 -3.13 7.67
N PHE A 104 -5.86 -2.02 6.99
CA PHE A 104 -4.82 -1.03 6.64
C PHE A 104 -4.80 0.20 7.54
N LEU A 105 -5.91 0.93 7.67
CA LEU A 105 -6.00 2.13 8.51
C LEU A 105 -5.58 1.86 9.97
N PRO A 106 -5.95 0.74 10.61
CA PRO A 106 -5.50 0.43 11.98
C PRO A 106 -3.98 0.37 12.15
N LYS A 107 -3.21 0.07 11.09
CA LYS A 107 -1.73 0.03 11.15
C LYS A 107 -1.09 1.40 11.12
N THR A 108 -1.87 2.46 10.93
CA THR A 108 -1.41 3.85 10.99
C THR A 108 -1.49 4.44 12.41
N THR A 109 -2.05 3.69 13.36
CA THR A 109 -2.09 4.05 14.79
C THR A 109 -0.75 3.70 15.43
N TRP A 110 0.10 4.70 15.62
CA TRP A 110 1.45 4.52 16.18
C TRP A 110 1.57 4.97 17.64
N LYS A 111 0.69 5.87 18.11
CA LYS A 111 0.56 6.14 19.55
C LYS A 111 -0.14 4.97 20.22
N GLN A 112 0.20 4.70 21.48
CA GLN A 112 -0.66 3.85 22.30
C GLN A 112 -2.04 4.50 22.39
N PRO A 113 -3.13 3.74 22.24
CA PRO A 113 -4.45 4.22 22.61
C PRO A 113 -4.43 4.55 24.11
N ASP A 114 -4.92 5.73 24.51
CA ASP A 114 -5.13 6.00 25.94
C ASP A 114 -6.16 4.99 26.47
N GLU A 115 -5.79 4.24 27.51
CA GLU A 115 -6.65 3.22 28.14
C GLU A 115 -7.96 3.81 28.72
N SER A 116 -8.04 5.14 28.83
CA SER A 116 -9.23 5.87 29.29
C SER A 116 -10.39 5.89 28.28
N ALA A 117 -10.19 5.47 27.03
CA ALA A 117 -11.26 5.38 26.03
C ALA A 117 -12.02 4.03 26.04
N SER A 118 -11.61 3.05 26.86
CA SER A 118 -12.28 1.74 26.96
C SER A 118 -13.19 1.59 28.20
N ILE A 119 -13.44 2.68 28.93
CA ILE A 119 -14.42 2.71 30.02
C ILE A 119 -15.25 3.99 29.85
N ASN A 120 -16.29 3.94 29.01
CA ASN A 120 -17.52 4.76 29.08
C ASN A 120 -18.55 4.18 28.11
#